data_AF-A0A7C3GRI2-F1
#
_entry.id   AF-A0A7C3GRI2-F1
#
_cell.length_a   1.000
_cell.length_b   1.000
_cell.length_c   1.000
_cell.angle_alpha   90.00
_cell.angle_beta   90.00
_cell.angle_gamma   90.00
#
_symmetry.space_group_name_H-M   'P 1'
#
loop_
_entity.id
_entity.type
_entity.pdbx_description
1 polymer ?
#
loop_
_entity_poly.entity_id
_entity_poly.type
_entity_poly.pdbx_seq_one_letter_code
_entity_poly.pdbx_strand_id
1 'polypeptide(L)'
;MFGQTLNSLFISLIALVDLGEGKKRTSLIYRLTDEYSLFYLHFIEKKRTRGAEAWQKLSQTQQYKIWRGYAFENLCLKHISQIKNALQISGIYSESSSFYQKGIGKNKGTQIDLVIDRNDYSINLCEMKFYKDEFTLSKSYAQDLRSKINVFRKVTKTKKQIFLTLITTFGIHPNQNSVGLIDKTLDMDSLF
;
A
#
# COMPACT_ATOMS: atom_id res chain seq x y z
N MET A 1 -20.18 -15.91 19.11
CA MET A 1 -19.05 -16.11 20.04
C MET A 1 -17.70 -16.42 19.35
N PHE A 2 -17.64 -16.56 18.02
CA PHE A 2 -16.37 -16.72 17.26
C PHE A 2 -15.70 -15.39 16.84
N GLY A 3 -16.34 -14.25 17.10
CA GLY A 3 -15.93 -12.94 16.56
C GLY A 3 -15.00 -12.09 17.44
N GLN A 4 -14.64 -12.56 18.64
CA GLN A 4 -13.82 -11.77 19.58
C GLN A 4 -12.43 -12.36 19.87
N THR A 5 -12.16 -13.60 19.45
CA THR A 5 -10.89 -14.31 19.78
C THR A 5 -9.88 -14.36 18.62
N LEU A 6 -10.21 -13.81 17.45
CA LEU A 6 -9.30 -13.71 16.28
C LEU A 6 -8.59 -12.35 16.17
N ASN A 7 -8.86 -11.43 17.11
CA ASN A 7 -8.40 -10.04 17.03
C ASN A 7 -6.93 -9.81 17.41
N SER A 8 -6.17 -10.82 17.85
CA SER A 8 -4.89 -10.52 18.53
C SER A 8 -3.59 -11.01 17.88
N LEU A 9 -3.56 -11.77 16.78
CA LEU A 9 -2.25 -12.26 16.29
C LEU A 9 -1.98 -12.23 14.79
N PHE A 10 -2.99 -12.29 13.92
CA PHE A 10 -2.70 -12.49 12.49
C PHE A 10 -3.59 -11.69 11.52
N ILE A 11 -4.41 -10.77 12.02
CA ILE A 11 -5.31 -9.99 11.18
C ILE A 11 -5.14 -8.49 11.48
N SER A 12 -4.69 -7.71 10.50
CA SER A 12 -4.79 -6.24 10.59
C SER A 12 -6.15 -5.79 10.08
N LEU A 13 -6.77 -4.88 10.84
CA LEU A 13 -7.92 -4.14 10.41
C LEU A 13 -7.46 -2.86 9.71
N ILE A 14 -7.85 -2.68 8.44
CA ILE A 14 -7.72 -1.39 7.77
C ILE A 14 -9.09 -0.98 7.25
N ALA A 15 -9.48 0.26 7.56
CA ALA A 15 -10.68 0.83 6.99
C ALA A 15 -10.47 1.00 5.48
N LEU A 16 -11.35 0.42 4.68
CA LEU A 16 -11.45 0.70 3.27
C LEU A 16 -12.52 1.75 3.06
N VAL A 17 -12.13 2.87 2.46
CA VAL A 17 -13.09 3.86 1.98
C VAL A 17 -13.39 3.56 0.52
N ASP A 18 -14.62 3.09 0.26
CA ASP A 18 -15.19 2.94 -1.08
C ASP A 18 -16.28 4.00 -1.29
N LEU A 19 -16.30 4.56 -2.49
CA LEU A 19 -17.22 5.60 -2.92
C LEU A 19 -17.94 5.13 -4.19
N GLY A 20 -18.73 4.06 -4.02
CA GLY A 20 -19.69 3.61 -5.03
C GLY A 20 -20.88 4.56 -5.14
N GLU A 21 -21.22 4.98 -6.36
CA GLU A 21 -22.42 5.79 -6.68
C GLU A 21 -22.57 7.08 -5.84
N GLY A 22 -21.45 7.69 -5.44
CA GLY A 22 -21.45 8.95 -4.69
C GLY A 22 -21.82 8.84 -3.21
N LYS A 23 -21.97 7.63 -2.65
CA LYS A 23 -22.15 7.41 -1.21
C LYS A 23 -20.86 6.90 -0.58
N LYS A 24 -20.38 7.57 0.47
CA LYS A 24 -19.23 7.11 1.27
C LYS A 24 -19.64 5.84 2.00
N ARG A 25 -19.05 4.70 1.62
CA ARG A 25 -19.18 3.44 2.34
C ARG A 25 -17.81 3.11 2.92
N THR A 26 -17.72 3.20 4.24
CA THR A 26 -16.55 2.67 4.95
C THR A 26 -16.84 1.20 5.23
N SER A 27 -16.05 0.31 4.65
CA SER A 27 -16.07 -1.11 5.00
C SER A 27 -14.80 -1.46 5.76
N LEU A 28 -14.91 -2.41 6.68
CA LEU A 28 -13.78 -2.96 7.39
C LEU A 28 -13.19 -4.11 6.56
N ILE A 29 -11.91 -4.03 6.24
CA ILE A 29 -11.18 -5.12 5.61
C ILE A 29 -10.29 -5.78 6.64
N TYR A 30 -10.48 -7.10 6.77
CA TYR A 30 -9.59 -7.98 7.50
C TYR A 30 -8.52 -8.48 6.54
N ARG A 31 -7.25 -8.25 6.87
CA ARG A 31 -6.11 -8.76 6.10
C ARG A 31 -5.34 -9.77 6.94
N LEU A 32 -5.05 -10.95 6.40
CA LEU A 32 -4.08 -11.86 7.01
C LEU A 32 -2.70 -11.21 6.94
N THR A 33 -2.09 -10.95 8.08
CA THR A 33 -0.82 -10.24 8.18
C THR A 33 0.37 -11.14 8.38
N ASP A 34 0.16 -12.42 8.66
CA ASP A 34 1.26 -13.37 8.82
C ASP A 34 1.89 -13.73 7.48
N GLU A 35 3.12 -13.29 7.27
CA GLU A 35 3.84 -13.47 6.02
C GLU A 35 4.08 -14.95 5.73
N TYR A 36 4.38 -15.76 6.76
CA TYR A 36 4.63 -17.18 6.61
C TYR A 36 3.35 -17.94 6.22
N SER A 37 2.23 -17.66 6.87
CA SER A 37 0.93 -18.27 6.59
C SER A 37 0.46 -17.90 5.19
N LEU A 38 0.59 -16.62 4.80
CA LEU A 38 0.32 -16.19 3.43
C LEU A 38 1.19 -16.93 2.42
N PHE A 39 2.48 -17.06 2.70
CA PHE A 39 3.42 -17.81 1.87
C PHE A 39 3.02 -19.28 1.75
N TYR A 40 2.72 -19.92 2.88
CA TYR A 40 2.34 -21.31 2.98
C TYR A 40 1.10 -21.60 2.13
N LEU A 41 0.04 -20.81 2.29
CA LEU A 41 -1.22 -20.96 1.53
C LEU A 41 -1.01 -20.77 0.02
N HIS A 42 -0.15 -19.84 -0.38
CA HIS A 42 0.08 -19.55 -1.80
C HIS A 42 1.01 -20.54 -2.50
N PHE A 43 2.02 -21.04 -1.78
CA PHE A 43 3.16 -21.71 -2.41
C PHE A 43 3.46 -23.10 -1.87
N ILE A 44 2.95 -23.47 -0.70
CA ILE A 44 3.20 -24.78 -0.08
C ILE A 44 1.94 -25.65 -0.14
N GLU A 45 0.83 -25.18 0.44
CA GLU A 45 -0.39 -25.97 0.63
C GLU A 45 -0.90 -26.61 -0.67
N LYS A 46 -0.97 -25.80 -1.74
CA LYS A 46 -1.55 -26.22 -3.03
C LYS A 46 -0.51 -26.71 -4.05
N LYS A 47 0.79 -26.69 -3.73
CA LYS A 47 1.86 -27.06 -4.68
C LYS A 47 2.68 -28.24 -4.17
N ARG A 48 2.65 -29.33 -4.92
CA ARG A 48 3.47 -30.54 -4.67
C ARG A 48 4.93 -30.41 -5.14
N THR A 49 5.41 -29.22 -5.51
CA THR A 49 6.79 -29.04 -6.00
C THR A 49 7.79 -29.30 -4.88
N ARG A 50 8.30 -30.54 -4.84
CA ARG A 50 9.37 -31.01 -3.96
C ARG A 50 10.66 -31.13 -4.77
N GLY A 51 11.78 -30.69 -4.20
CA GLY A 51 13.11 -30.79 -4.80
C GLY A 51 14.00 -29.59 -4.49
N ALA A 52 15.32 -29.81 -4.48
CA ALA A 52 16.32 -28.79 -4.08
C ALA A 52 16.24 -27.49 -4.91
N GLU A 53 15.82 -27.55 -6.17
CA GLU A 53 15.72 -26.39 -7.08
C GLU A 53 14.32 -25.74 -7.11
N ALA A 54 13.33 -26.33 -6.44
CA ALA A 54 11.95 -25.87 -6.53
C ALA A 54 11.82 -24.41 -6.06
N TRP A 55 12.59 -24.03 -5.04
CA TRP A 55 12.61 -22.66 -4.53
C TRP A 55 13.21 -21.66 -5.51
N GLN A 56 14.35 -21.99 -6.13
CA GLN A 56 15.00 -21.10 -7.10
C GLN A 56 14.05 -20.78 -8.26
N LYS A 57 13.41 -21.81 -8.83
CA LYS A 57 12.42 -21.64 -9.91
C LYS A 57 11.22 -20.83 -9.44
N LEU A 58 10.68 -21.13 -8.26
CA LEU A 58 9.54 -20.41 -7.69
C LEU A 58 9.84 -18.92 -7.48
N SER A 59 11.02 -18.60 -6.94
CA SER A 59 11.43 -17.23 -6.60
C SER A 59 11.55 -16.29 -7.83
N GLN A 60 11.63 -16.86 -9.03
CA GLN A 60 11.68 -16.12 -10.29
C GLN A 60 10.30 -15.91 -10.92
N THR A 61 9.27 -16.63 -10.45
CA THR A 61 7.92 -16.56 -11.01
C THR A 61 7.26 -15.20 -10.76
N GLN A 62 6.38 -14.80 -11.68
CA GLN A 62 5.57 -13.59 -11.50
C GLN A 62 4.68 -13.67 -10.26
N GLN A 63 4.16 -14.86 -9.93
CA GLN A 63 3.35 -15.08 -8.73
C GLN A 63 4.13 -14.73 -7.45
N TYR A 64 5.39 -15.15 -7.37
CA TYR A 64 6.23 -14.80 -6.22
C TYR A 64 6.57 -13.31 -6.19
N LYS A 65 6.85 -12.69 -7.35
CA LYS A 65 7.07 -11.24 -7.44
C LYS A 65 5.87 -10.44 -6.92
N ILE A 66 4.65 -10.84 -7.29
CA ILE A 66 3.40 -10.24 -6.78
C ILE A 66 3.28 -10.44 -5.27
N TRP A 67 3.52 -11.65 -4.77
CA TRP A 67 3.44 -11.94 -3.34
C TRP A 67 4.41 -11.10 -2.50
N ARG A 68 5.66 -10.91 -2.96
CA ARG A 68 6.62 -10.04 -2.24
C ARG A 68 6.15 -8.59 -2.16
N GLY A 69 5.53 -8.07 -3.23
CA GLY A 69 4.93 -6.73 -3.22
C GLY A 69 3.84 -6.64 -2.15
N TYR A 70 2.93 -7.61 -2.13
CA TYR A 70 1.87 -7.68 -1.12
C TYR A 70 2.40 -7.85 0.31
N ALA A 71 3.44 -8.68 0.51
CA ALA A 71 4.09 -8.85 1.80
C ALA A 71 4.72 -7.53 2.28
N PHE A 72 5.36 -6.78 1.38
CA PHE A 72 5.91 -5.47 1.69
C PHE A 72 4.84 -4.42 2.02
N GLU A 73 3.71 -4.41 1.30
CA GLU A 73 2.57 -3.56 1.65
C GLU A 73 2.09 -3.84 3.08
N ASN A 74 1.90 -5.12 3.43
CA ASN A 74 1.49 -5.52 4.78
C ASN A 74 2.53 -5.13 5.83
N LEU A 75 3.83 -5.28 5.54
CA LEU A 75 4.91 -4.83 6.42
C LEU A 75 4.80 -3.33 6.70
N CYS A 76 4.59 -2.51 5.66
CA CYS A 76 4.43 -1.06 5.82
C CYS A 76 3.19 -0.73 6.67
N LEU A 77 2.07 -1.44 6.47
CA LEU A 77 0.86 -1.24 7.28
C LEU A 77 1.05 -1.60 8.76
N LYS A 78 1.91 -2.58 9.08
CA LYS A 78 2.29 -2.89 10.48
C LYS A 78 3.11 -1.77 11.12
N HIS A 79 3.81 -0.98 10.32
CA HIS A 79 4.74 0.08 10.76
C HIS A 79 4.18 1.49 10.51
N ILE A 80 2.85 1.67 10.51
CA ILE A 80 2.23 2.98 10.32
C ILE A 80 2.74 4.01 11.34
N SER A 81 3.00 3.61 12.58
CA SER A 81 3.56 4.49 13.61
C SER A 81 4.96 5.02 13.23
N GLN A 82 5.83 4.16 12.73
CA GLN A 82 7.17 4.51 12.26
C GLN A 82 7.10 5.36 10.99
N ILE A 83 6.20 5.03 10.04
CA ILE A 83 5.92 5.87 8.86
C ILE A 83 5.51 7.28 9.30
N LYS A 84 4.59 7.43 10.26
CA LYS A 84 4.18 8.74 10.79
C LYS A 84 5.33 9.48 11.46
N ASN A 85 6.23 8.77 12.14
CA ASN A 85 7.44 9.36 12.72
C ASN A 85 8.42 9.86 11.64
N ALA A 86 8.72 9.04 10.63
CA ALA A 86 9.60 9.40 9.52
C ALA A 86 9.06 10.55 8.67
N LEU A 87 7.73 10.68 8.57
CA LEU A 87 7.05 11.83 7.99
C LEU A 87 7.05 13.08 8.90
N GLN A 88 7.49 12.95 10.15
CA GLN A 88 7.46 14.00 11.19
C GLN A 88 6.04 14.50 11.51
N ILE A 89 5.06 13.58 11.52
CA ILE A 89 3.65 13.87 11.78
C ILE A 89 3.09 13.10 12.98
N SER A 90 3.95 12.49 13.80
CA SER A 90 3.54 11.70 14.98
C SER A 90 2.77 12.51 16.02
N GLY A 91 3.05 13.82 16.15
CA GLY A 91 2.31 14.74 17.02
C GLY A 91 0.98 15.25 16.45
N ILE A 92 0.66 14.89 15.20
CA ILE A 92 -0.54 15.37 14.49
C ILE A 92 -1.58 14.26 14.50
N TYR A 93 -2.79 14.58 15.00
CA TYR A 93 -3.89 13.62 14.96
C TYR A 93 -4.17 13.25 13.51
N SER A 94 -4.17 11.95 13.24
CA SER A 94 -4.32 11.43 11.89
C SER A 94 -4.94 10.04 11.86
N GLU A 95 -5.83 9.82 10.90
CA GLU A 95 -6.51 8.55 10.66
C GLU A 95 -5.88 7.84 9.46
N SER A 96 -5.63 6.55 9.60
CA SER A 96 -5.00 5.72 8.57
C SER A 96 -6.02 4.77 7.95
N SER A 97 -6.08 4.75 6.62
CA SER A 97 -7.02 3.93 5.85
C SER A 97 -6.41 3.51 4.51
N SER A 98 -7.05 2.59 3.79
CA SER A 98 -6.79 2.38 2.37
C SER A 98 -7.92 3.00 1.56
N PHE A 99 -7.61 3.41 0.33
CA PHE A 99 -8.61 3.92 -0.60
C PHE A 99 -8.79 2.97 -1.77
N TYR A 100 -10.04 2.68 -2.12
CA TYR A 100 -10.37 1.93 -3.31
C TYR A 100 -11.61 2.53 -3.98
N GLN A 101 -11.46 2.87 -5.25
CA GLN A 101 -12.56 3.22 -6.13
C GLN A 101 -12.76 2.08 -7.13
N LYS A 102 -13.92 1.44 -7.06
CA LYS A 102 -14.31 0.44 -8.05
C LYS A 102 -14.37 1.06 -9.45
N GLY A 103 -13.77 0.39 -10.43
CA GLY A 103 -13.89 0.75 -11.84
C GLY A 103 -15.30 0.49 -12.38
N ILE A 104 -15.77 1.34 -13.30
CA ILE A 104 -17.09 1.23 -13.93
C ILE A 104 -16.92 1.12 -15.44
N GLY A 105 -17.47 0.07 -16.03
CA GLY A 105 -17.39 -0.19 -17.48
C GLY A 105 -15.93 -0.32 -17.94
N LYS A 106 -15.52 0.56 -18.86
CA LYS A 106 -14.15 0.60 -19.39
C LYS A 106 -13.14 1.35 -18.50
N ASN A 107 -13.60 2.02 -17.44
CA ASN A 107 -12.73 2.77 -16.55
C ASN A 107 -12.07 1.84 -15.53
N LYS A 108 -10.75 1.90 -15.42
CA LYS A 108 -9.98 1.13 -14.43
C LYS A 108 -10.31 1.60 -13.01
N GLY A 109 -10.35 0.64 -12.08
CA GLY A 109 -10.39 0.96 -10.65
C GLY A 109 -9.14 1.69 -10.20
N THR A 110 -9.23 2.37 -9.06
CA THR A 110 -8.13 3.12 -8.45
C THR A 110 -7.94 2.62 -7.04
N GLN A 111 -6.71 2.30 -6.66
CA GLN A 111 -6.33 1.91 -5.30
C GLN A 111 -5.18 2.80 -4.83
N ILE A 112 -5.22 3.18 -3.55
CA ILE A 112 -4.11 3.81 -2.84
C ILE A 112 -3.88 3.00 -1.57
N ASP A 113 -2.64 2.57 -1.37
CA ASP A 113 -2.30 1.55 -0.36
C ASP A 113 -2.55 2.07 1.05
N LEU A 114 -2.09 3.29 1.33
CA LEU A 114 -2.30 3.96 2.61
C LEU A 114 -2.63 5.44 2.41
N VAL A 115 -3.68 5.89 3.08
CA VAL A 115 -4.11 7.29 3.20
C VAL A 115 -3.98 7.66 4.66
N ILE A 116 -3.20 8.70 4.94
CA ILE A 116 -3.10 9.30 6.27
C ILE A 116 -3.82 10.65 6.21
N ASP A 117 -5.05 10.68 6.71
CA ASP A 117 -5.87 11.89 6.79
C ASP A 117 -5.56 12.64 8.09
N ARG A 118 -4.98 13.84 7.98
CA ARG A 118 -4.46 14.60 9.12
C ARG A 118 -5.40 15.73 9.52
N ASN A 119 -5.39 16.12 10.79
CA ASN A 119 -6.22 17.22 11.29
C ASN A 119 -5.69 18.63 10.96
N ASP A 120 -4.51 18.74 10.36
CA ASP A 120 -3.86 20.00 9.95
C ASP A 120 -4.10 20.35 8.46
N TYR A 121 -5.29 20.01 7.94
CA TYR A 121 -5.69 20.25 6.55
C TYR A 121 -4.80 19.60 5.48
N SER A 122 -4.11 18.51 5.83
CA SER A 122 -3.24 17.76 4.92
C SER A 122 -3.64 16.28 4.82
N ILE A 123 -3.31 15.64 3.70
CA ILE A 123 -3.46 14.22 3.47
C ILE A 123 -2.18 13.68 2.84
N ASN A 124 -1.60 12.63 3.42
CA ASN A 124 -0.53 11.88 2.78
C ASN A 124 -1.14 10.67 2.05
N LEU A 125 -0.98 10.62 0.73
CA LEU A 125 -1.25 9.43 -0.08
C LEU A 125 0.05 8.66 -0.21
N CYS A 126 0.08 7.46 0.35
CA CYS A 126 1.26 6.60 0.40
C CYS A 126 1.10 5.45 -0.59
N GLU A 127 2.10 5.27 -1.44
CA GLU A 127 2.18 4.18 -2.42
C GLU A 127 3.39 3.31 -2.08
N MET A 128 3.16 2.01 -1.95
CA MET A 128 4.18 1.06 -1.51
C MET A 128 4.72 0.31 -2.73
N LYS A 129 6.04 0.26 -2.86
CA LYS A 129 6.68 -0.34 -4.01
C LYS A 129 7.91 -1.15 -3.63
N PHE A 130 7.79 -2.47 -3.74
CA PHE A 130 8.90 -3.38 -3.47
C PHE A 130 9.81 -3.54 -4.70
N TYR A 131 11.08 -3.20 -4.55
CA TYR A 131 12.17 -3.50 -5.50
C TYR A 131 13.37 -4.11 -4.77
N LYS A 132 14.30 -4.70 -5.52
CA LYS A 132 15.54 -5.24 -4.96
C LYS A 132 16.69 -4.23 -4.92
N ASP A 133 16.50 -3.10 -5.60
CA ASP A 133 17.45 -2.01 -5.78
C ASP A 133 16.66 -0.69 -5.78
N GLU A 134 17.35 0.44 -5.95
CA GLU A 134 16.72 1.75 -6.11
C GLU A 134 15.62 1.74 -7.18
N PHE A 135 14.46 2.31 -6.84
CA PHE A 135 13.35 2.36 -7.76
C PHE A 135 13.42 3.60 -8.67
N THR A 136 13.40 3.40 -9.98
CA THR A 136 13.31 4.48 -10.97
C THR A 136 11.88 4.63 -11.47
N LEU A 137 11.27 5.80 -11.30
CA LEU A 137 9.91 6.05 -11.79
C LEU A 137 9.86 6.09 -13.32
N SER A 138 9.04 5.24 -13.93
CA SER A 138 8.72 5.34 -15.34
C SER A 138 7.72 6.47 -15.62
N LYS A 139 7.68 6.96 -16.86
CA LYS A 139 6.70 7.95 -17.31
C LYS A 139 5.26 7.44 -17.14
N SER A 140 5.01 6.17 -17.45
CA SER A 140 3.69 5.56 -17.30
C SER A 140 3.26 5.49 -15.84
N TYR A 141 4.16 5.10 -14.93
CA TYR A 141 3.82 5.01 -13.52
C TYR A 141 3.60 6.39 -12.89
N ALA A 142 4.36 7.41 -13.29
CA ALA A 142 4.10 8.79 -12.89
C ALA A 142 2.72 9.29 -13.37
N GLN A 143 2.31 8.93 -14.59
CA GLN A 143 0.96 9.22 -15.10
C GLN A 143 -0.11 8.52 -14.24
N ASP A 144 0.12 7.26 -13.87
CA ASP A 144 -0.80 6.49 -13.02
C ASP A 144 -0.95 7.13 -11.64
N LEU A 145 0.16 7.55 -11.00
CA LEU A 145 0.14 8.24 -9.71
C LEU A 145 -0.64 9.57 -9.76
N ARG A 146 -0.44 10.37 -10.81
CA ARG A 146 -1.24 11.60 -11.04
C ARG A 146 -2.72 11.28 -11.20
N SER A 147 -3.04 10.21 -11.93
CA SER A 147 -4.41 9.74 -12.09
C SER A 147 -5.03 9.34 -10.75
N LYS A 148 -4.30 8.60 -9.90
CA LYS A 148 -4.73 8.23 -8.55
C LYS A 148 -5.06 9.45 -7.70
N ILE A 149 -4.18 10.46 -7.67
CA ILE A 149 -4.42 11.71 -6.94
C ILE A 149 -5.68 12.41 -7.45
N ASN A 150 -5.85 12.52 -8.77
CA ASN A 150 -6.99 13.19 -9.39
C ASN A 150 -8.31 12.46 -9.09
N VAL A 151 -8.33 11.14 -9.20
CA VAL A 151 -9.49 10.31 -8.84
C VAL A 151 -9.82 10.49 -7.36
N PHE A 152 -8.82 10.37 -6.48
CA PHE A 152 -9.02 10.56 -5.04
C PHE A 152 -9.62 11.93 -4.72
N ARG A 153 -9.07 13.02 -5.27
CA ARG A 153 -9.62 14.39 -5.11
C ARG A 153 -11.05 14.49 -5.60
N LYS A 154 -11.33 14.01 -6.82
CA LYS A 154 -12.66 14.11 -7.44
C LYS A 154 -13.72 13.36 -6.62
N VAL A 155 -13.38 12.17 -6.16
CA VAL A 155 -14.31 11.27 -5.48
C VAL A 155 -14.53 11.72 -4.04
N THR A 156 -13.47 12.07 -3.31
CA THR A 156 -13.57 12.52 -1.91
C THR A 156 -14.04 13.97 -1.77
N LYS A 157 -13.91 14.78 -2.84
CA LYS A 157 -14.13 16.23 -2.83
C LYS A 157 -13.31 16.96 -1.75
N THR A 158 -12.19 16.38 -1.35
CA THR A 158 -11.33 16.98 -0.32
C THR A 158 -10.77 18.32 -0.80
N LYS A 159 -10.69 19.28 0.12
CA LYS A 159 -9.99 20.56 -0.06
C LYS A 159 -8.62 20.57 0.62
N LYS A 160 -8.26 19.49 1.32
CA LYS A 160 -6.98 19.35 2.02
C LYS A 160 -5.82 19.30 1.01
N GLN A 161 -4.67 19.80 1.43
CA GLN A 161 -3.43 19.65 0.67
C GLN A 161 -3.07 18.16 0.59
N ILE A 162 -2.69 17.69 -0.60
CA ILE A 162 -2.31 16.29 -0.82
C ILE A 162 -0.81 16.23 -1.03
N PHE A 163 -0.16 15.35 -0.27
CA PHE A 163 1.24 14.98 -0.42
C PHE A 163 1.33 13.53 -0.88
N LEU A 164 2.07 13.27 -1.95
CA LEU A 164 2.37 11.93 -2.43
C LEU A 164 3.66 11.43 -1.80
N THR A 165 3.55 10.37 -1.02
CA THR A 165 4.67 9.69 -0.37
C THR A 165 4.89 8.34 -1.06
N LEU A 166 6.12 8.06 -1.48
CA LEU A 166 6.49 6.74 -1.97
C LEU A 166 7.27 5.99 -0.90
N ILE A 167 6.86 4.76 -0.60
CA ILE A 167 7.54 3.88 0.35
C ILE A 167 8.14 2.72 -0.45
N THR A 168 9.44 2.54 -0.37
CA THR A 168 10.19 1.53 -1.14
C THR A 168 11.25 0.92 -0.24
N THR A 169 11.94 -0.12 -0.72
CA THR A 169 12.96 -0.83 0.07
C THR A 169 14.29 -0.08 0.13
N PHE A 170 14.78 0.37 -1.03
CA PHE A 170 16.12 0.97 -1.20
C PHE A 170 16.06 2.41 -1.73
N GLY A 171 14.99 3.15 -1.44
CA GLY A 171 14.79 4.50 -1.96
C GLY A 171 14.49 4.55 -3.46
N ILE A 172 14.56 5.75 -4.02
CA ILE A 172 14.35 6.01 -5.46
C ILE A 172 15.59 6.60 -6.08
N HIS A 173 15.84 6.25 -7.33
CA HIS A 173 16.76 7.00 -8.19
C HIS A 173 16.00 8.22 -8.74
N PRO A 174 16.36 9.46 -8.36
CA PRO A 174 15.64 10.65 -8.82
C PRO A 174 15.69 10.79 -10.35
N ASN A 175 14.58 11.18 -10.97
CA ASN A 175 14.53 11.48 -12.39
C ASN A 175 13.44 12.51 -12.72
N GLN A 176 13.34 12.90 -13.99
CA GLN A 176 12.33 13.85 -14.47
C GLN A 176 10.87 13.44 -14.18
N ASN A 177 10.59 12.16 -13.93
CA ASN A 177 9.24 11.67 -13.64
C ASN A 177 8.90 11.71 -12.15
N SER A 178 9.91 11.71 -11.26
CA SER A 178 9.72 11.79 -9.81
C SER A 178 9.76 13.22 -9.28
N VAL A 179 10.61 14.08 -9.87
CA VAL A 179 10.77 15.48 -9.47
C VAL A 179 9.45 16.24 -9.62
N GLY A 180 9.01 16.90 -8.55
CA GLY A 180 7.77 17.67 -8.51
C GLY A 180 6.49 16.84 -8.44
N LEU A 181 6.57 15.51 -8.42
CA LEU A 181 5.44 14.61 -8.22
C LEU A 181 5.48 13.92 -6.86
N ILE A 182 6.66 13.43 -6.44
CA ILE A 182 6.85 12.77 -5.14
C ILE A 182 7.31 13.81 -4.13
N ASP A 183 6.52 14.03 -3.08
CA ASP A 183 6.85 14.99 -2.01
C ASP A 183 7.83 14.40 -1.00
N LYS A 184 7.73 13.10 -0.73
CA LYS A 184 8.61 12.38 0.19
C LYS A 184 8.83 10.95 -0.26
N THR A 185 10.05 10.46 -0.06
CA THR A 185 10.38 9.04 -0.17
C THR A 185 10.78 8.52 1.20
N LEU A 186 10.25 7.36 1.57
CA LEU A 186 10.65 6.58 2.73
C LEU A 186 11.22 5.24 2.24
N ASP A 187 12.26 4.78 2.90
CA ASP A 187 12.92 3.50 2.66
C ASP A 187 12.66 2.51 3.81
N MET A 188 13.32 1.36 3.78
CA MET A 188 13.17 0.34 4.82
C MET A 188 13.65 0.82 6.20
N ASP A 189 14.68 1.67 6.26
CA ASP A 189 15.19 2.23 7.52
C ASP A 189 14.14 3.12 8.20
N SER A 190 13.25 3.73 7.43
CA SER A 190 12.12 4.50 7.98
C SER A 190 11.06 3.64 8.69
N LEU A 191 11.13 2.30 8.58
CA LEU A 191 10.18 1.38 9.20
C LEU A 191 10.65 0.83 10.55
N PHE A 192 11.93 1.03 10.94
CA PHE A 192 12.53 0.39 12.12
C PHE A 192 13.38 1.33 12.97
#